data_AF-A0A974GUL3-F1
#
_entry.id   AF-A0A974GUL3-F1
#
_cell.length_a   1.000
_cell.length_b   1.000
_cell.length_c   1.000
_cell.angle_alpha   90.00
_cell.angle_beta   90.00
_cell.angle_gamma   90.00
#
_symmetry.space_group_name_H-M   'P 1'
#
loop_
_entity.id
_entity.type
_entity.pdbx_description
1 polymer ?
#
loop_
_entity_poly.entity_id
_entity_poly.type
_entity_poly.pdbx_seq_one_letter_code
_entity_poly.pdbx_strand_id
1 'polypeptide(L)'
;LQVDFWRRATGPNSLADLRVPFPSLQPVKAFLDSHGFPYTVMIEDLQGLLDEEKETMLKARRTKRSIREFDFSSYHTLDEV
;
A
#
# COMPACT_ATOMS: atom_id res chain seq x y z
N LEU A 1 -1.33 -0.13 -19.71
CA LEU A 1 -1.86 -0.01 -18.34
C LEU A 1 -1.01 -0.91 -17.47
N GLN A 2 -0.22 -0.35 -16.55
CA GLN A 2 0.50 -1.15 -15.54
C GLN A 2 -0.35 -1.07 -14.29
N VAL A 3 -0.95 -2.16 -13.85
CA VAL A 3 -1.78 -2.24 -12.65
C VAL A 3 -1.30 -3.41 -11.81
N ASP A 4 -1.31 -3.25 -10.49
CA ASP A 4 -0.85 -4.28 -9.56
C ASP A 4 -2.02 -4.81 -8.73
N PHE A 5 -2.22 -6.12 -8.76
CA PHE A 5 -3.25 -6.78 -7.96
C PHE A 5 -2.72 -7.08 -6.56
N TRP A 6 -3.25 -6.40 -5.56
CA TRP A 6 -2.99 -6.68 -4.14
C TRP A 6 -3.81 -7.86 -3.65
N ARG A 7 -5.05 -7.99 -4.16
CA ARG A 7 -5.89 -9.16 -3.98
C ARG A 7 -6.53 -9.53 -5.30
N ARG A 8 -6.37 -10.79 -5.71
CA ARG A 8 -7.02 -11.32 -6.91
C ARG A 8 -8.41 -11.82 -6.55
N ALA A 9 -9.37 -11.62 -7.45
CA ALA A 9 -10.67 -12.28 -7.35
C ALA A 9 -10.47 -13.80 -7.42
N THR A 10 -11.04 -14.51 -6.45
CA THR A 10 -10.94 -15.98 -6.35
C THR A 10 -12.21 -16.69 -6.83
N GLY A 11 -13.27 -15.93 -7.16
CA GLY A 11 -14.52 -16.47 -7.68
C GLY A 11 -15.59 -15.40 -7.93
N PRO A 12 -16.79 -15.80 -8.38
CA PRO A 12 -17.94 -14.91 -8.50
C PRO A 12 -18.23 -14.20 -7.17
N ASN A 13 -18.57 -12.91 -7.23
CA ASN A 13 -18.84 -12.04 -6.07
C ASN A 13 -17.65 -11.81 -5.11
N SER A 14 -16.43 -12.25 -5.46
CA SER A 14 -15.24 -11.86 -4.70
C SER A 14 -14.71 -10.50 -5.15
N LEU A 15 -14.27 -9.69 -4.19
CA LEU A 15 -13.64 -8.40 -4.46
C LEU A 15 -12.17 -8.60 -4.85
N ALA A 16 -11.70 -7.77 -5.78
CA ALA A 16 -10.29 -7.64 -6.11
C ALA A 16 -9.79 -6.27 -5.65
N ASP A 17 -8.57 -6.23 -5.12
CA ASP A 17 -7.92 -4.99 -4.68
C ASP A 17 -6.80 -4.67 -5.67
N LEU A 18 -6.86 -3.49 -6.29
CA LEU A 18 -5.93 -3.06 -7.34
C LEU A 18 -5.25 -1.75 -6.95
N ARG A 19 -3.91 -1.73 -7.04
CA ARG A 19 -3.13 -0.49 -7.07
C ARG A 19 -3.04 0.00 -8.51
N VAL A 20 -3.52 1.22 -8.73
CA VAL A 20 -3.48 1.88 -10.04
C VAL A 20 -2.48 3.03 -9.98
N PRO A 21 -1.39 3.00 -10.77
CA PRO A 21 -0.50 4.14 -10.91
C PRO A 21 -1.25 5.35 -11.46
N PHE A 22 -0.92 6.54 -10.96
CA PHE A 22 -1.59 7.80 -11.32
C PHE A 22 -1.77 8.01 -12.84
N PRO A 23 -0.77 7.74 -13.70
CA PRO A 23 -0.94 7.90 -15.16
C PRO A 23 -1.99 6.98 -15.78
N SER A 24 -2.31 5.86 -15.12
CA SER A 24 -3.31 4.88 -15.57
C SER A 24 -4.68 5.05 -14.90
N LEU A 25 -4.86 6.02 -13.99
CA LEU A 25 -6.08 6.17 -13.20
C LEU A 25 -7.32 6.44 -14.06
N GLN A 26 -7.25 7.41 -14.98
CA GLN A 26 -8.40 7.78 -15.81
C GLN A 26 -8.82 6.65 -16.77
N PRO A 27 -7.90 6.01 -17.52
CA PRO A 27 -8.26 4.87 -18.36
C PRO A 27 -8.86 3.69 -17.57
N VAL A 28 -8.36 3.40 -16.37
CA VAL A 28 -8.89 2.31 -15.54
C VAL A 28 -10.29 2.63 -15.03
N LYS A 29 -10.55 3.85 -14.54
CA LYS A 29 -11.90 4.27 -14.13
C LYS A 29 -12.89 4.17 -15.29
N ALA A 30 -12.54 4.71 -16.45
CA ALA A 30 -13.37 4.60 -17.65
C ALA A 30 -13.65 3.14 -18.06
N PHE A 31 -12.68 2.25 -17.91
CA PHE A 31 -12.87 0.82 -18.16
C PHE A 31 -13.87 0.20 -17.17
N LEU A 32 -13.75 0.50 -15.87
CA LEU A 32 -14.66 -0.02 -14.86
C LEU A 32 -16.09 0.50 -15.06
N ASP A 33 -16.24 1.80 -15.32
CA ASP A 33 -17.54 2.44 -15.54
C ASP A 33 -18.23 1.87 -16.80
N SER A 34 -17.50 1.73 -17.92
CA SER A 34 -18.06 1.21 -19.17
C SER A 34 -18.51 -0.25 -19.11
N HIS A 35 -17.95 -1.04 -18.18
CA HIS A 35 -18.33 -2.43 -17.97
C HIS A 35 -19.26 -2.63 -16.75
N GLY A 36 -19.67 -1.55 -16.08
CA GLY A 36 -20.56 -1.61 -14.93
C GLY A 36 -19.93 -2.27 -13.71
N PHE A 37 -18.61 -2.23 -13.58
CA PHE A 37 -17.92 -2.73 -12.39
C PHE A 37 -17.98 -1.68 -11.27
N PRO A 38 -18.72 -1.92 -10.18
CA PRO A 38 -18.71 -1.01 -9.05
C PRO A 38 -17.33 -1.04 -8.38
N TYR A 39 -16.85 0.12 -7.94
CA TYR A 39 -15.59 0.24 -7.22
C TYR A 39 -15.68 1.31 -6.12
N THR A 40 -14.77 1.20 -5.16
CA THR A 40 -14.51 2.22 -4.16
C THR A 40 -13.01 2.49 -4.10
N VAL A 41 -12.64 3.71 -3.70
CA VAL A 41 -11.23 4.06 -3.48
C VAL A 41 -10.92 3.82 -2.01
N MET A 42 -10.14 2.77 -1.72
CA MET A 42 -9.75 2.45 -0.33
C MET A 42 -8.56 3.27 0.15
N ILE A 43 -7.62 3.57 -0.75
CA ILE A 43 -6.42 4.38 -0.49
C ILE A 43 -6.34 5.42 -1.59
N GLU A 44 -6.47 6.70 -1.21
CA GLU A 44 -6.41 7.81 -2.15
C GLU A 44 -4.99 8.08 -2.63
N ASP A 45 -4.03 8.08 -1.70
CA ASP A 45 -2.61 8.29 -1.96
C ASP A 45 -1.74 7.28 -1.21
N LEU A 46 -1.18 6.34 -1.97
CA LEU A 46 -0.23 5.37 -1.42
C LEU A 46 1.11 6.01 -1.05
N GLN A 47 1.53 7.06 -1.76
CA GLN A 47 2.82 7.69 -1.49
C GLN A 47 2.80 8.37 -0.12
N GLY A 48 1.73 9.08 0.21
CA GLY A 48 1.54 9.67 1.54
C GLY A 48 1.63 8.65 2.69
N LEU A 49 1.00 7.48 2.55
CA LEU A 49 1.09 6.42 3.55
C LEU A 49 2.52 5.86 3.70
N LEU A 50 3.23 5.67 2.59
CA LEU A 50 4.62 5.20 2.60
C LEU A 50 5.58 6.23 3.20
N ASP A 51 5.31 7.51 3.02
CA ASP A 51 6.13 8.58 3.59
C ASP A 51 5.93 8.67 5.12
N GLU A 52 4.70 8.51 5.61
CA GLU A 52 4.40 8.42 7.05
C GLU A 52 5.09 7.21 7.71
N GLU A 53 5.04 6.05 7.06
CA GLU A 53 5.71 4.83 7.53
C GLU A 53 7.24 5.05 7.65
N LYS A 54 7.87 5.62 6.63
CA LYS A 54 9.31 5.93 6.64
C LYS A 54 9.69 6.90 7.75
N GLU A 55 8.92 7.97 7.94
CA GLU A 55 9.17 8.93 9.01
C GLU A 55 9.06 8.29 10.39
N THR A 56 8.11 7.36 10.57
CA THR A 56 7.96 6.58 11.80
C THR A 56 9.18 5.70 12.06
N MET A 57 9.68 4.99 11.04
CA MET A 57 10.91 4.19 11.15
C MET A 57 12.13 5.05 11.51
N LEU A 58 12.28 6.23 10.91
CA LEU A 58 13.38 7.15 11.21
C LEU A 58 13.33 7.65 12.67
N LYS A 59 12.13 7.95 13.18
CA LYS A 59 11.93 8.35 14.59
C LYS A 59 12.27 7.21 15.55
N ALA A 60 11.81 6.00 15.27
CA ALA A 60 12.11 4.82 16.07
C ALA A 60 13.62 4.57 16.17
N ARG A 61 14.33 4.64 15.03
CA ARG A 61 15.80 4.50 14.97
C ARG A 61 16.55 5.56 15.77
N ARG A 62 16.15 6.83 15.67
CA ARG A 62 16.80 7.92 16.44
C ARG A 62 16.62 7.78 17.95
N THR A 63 15.52 7.16 18.38
CA THR A 63 15.17 7.04 19.79
C THR A 63 15.90 5.87 20.46
N LYS A 64 16.29 4.84 19.70
CA LYS A 64 17.02 3.67 20.21
C LYS A 64 18.47 4.01 20.52
N ARG A 65 18.78 4.22 21.81
CA ARG A 65 20.14 4.42 22.36
C ARG A 65 20.83 3.13 22.83
N SER A 66 20.16 1.98 22.81
CA SER A 66 20.68 0.72 23.36
C SER A 66 20.20 -0.49 22.55
N ILE A 67 21.13 -1.38 22.17
CA ILE A 67 20.90 -2.64 21.44
C ILE A 67 20.31 -3.75 22.35
N ARG A 68 20.11 -3.48 23.65
CA ARG A 68 19.73 -4.51 24.63
C ARG A 68 18.29 -5.03 24.50
N GLU A 69 17.42 -4.34 23.76
CA GLU A 69 16.03 -4.77 23.57
C GLU A 69 15.55 -4.47 22.14
N PHE A 70 15.10 -5.49 21.42
CA PHE A 70 14.53 -5.36 20.07
C PHE A 70 13.08 -4.87 20.18
N ASP A 71 12.68 -3.94 19.32
CA ASP A 71 11.32 -3.39 19.35
C ASP A 71 10.46 -4.09 18.30
N PHE A 72 9.54 -4.94 18.76
CA PHE A 72 8.63 -5.65 17.86
C PHE A 72 7.45 -4.81 17.40
N SER A 73 7.31 -3.57 17.89
CA SER A 73 6.25 -2.63 17.49
C SER A 73 6.66 -1.72 16.32
N SER A 74 7.91 -1.79 15.88
CA SER A 74 8.47 -0.99 14.78
C SER A 74 8.94 -1.85 13.61
N TYR A 75 8.89 -1.30 12.40
CA TYR A 75 9.52 -1.92 11.24
C TYR A 75 11.04 -1.75 11.28
N HIS A 76 11.74 -2.77 10.77
CA HIS A 76 13.19 -2.89 10.78
C HIS A 76 13.75 -3.20 9.38
N THR A 77 14.95 -2.71 9.08
CA THR A 77 15.67 -3.15 7.86
C THR A 77 16.20 -4.55 8.03
N LEU A 78 16.52 -5.21 6.92
CA LEU A 78 17.12 -6.54 6.94
C LEU A 78 18.41 -6.60 7.77
N ASP A 79 19.26 -5.57 7.74
CA ASP A 79 20.50 -5.52 8.55
C ASP A 79 20.24 -5.39 10.07
N GLU A 80 19.03 -5.01 10.47
CA GLU A 80 18.62 -4.89 11.89
C GLU A 80 18.04 -6.20 12.45
N VAL A 81 17.81 -7.22 11.60
CA VAL A 81 17.18 -8.51 11.95
C VAL A 81 18.17 -9.65 11.76
#